data_AF-A0A7S3ZJ69-F1
#
_entry.id   AF-A0A7S3ZJ69-F1
#
_cell.length_a   1.000
_cell.length_b   1.000
_cell.length_c   1.000
_cell.angle_alpha   90.00
_cell.angle_beta   90.00
_cell.angle_gamma   90.00
#
_symmetry.space_group_name_H-M   'P 1'
#
loop_
_entity.id
_entity.type
_entity.pdbx_description
1 polymer ?
#
loop_
_entity_poly.entity_id
_entity_poly.type
_entity_poly.pdbx_seq_one_letter_code
_entity_poly.pdbx_strand_id
1 'polypeptide(L)'
;MRFLSMALLCMAARCTNALRGAAVRNLRGVTRAHGGRLTAALQKNRASLAALQHRWTTHLAATGDAAVDAIDTDAAIQTVNDAQWAPILQEIRGKAGGPGAVAALRRAVDKYGEAPDAAYASCFPFELDEYQIEALRHLRNDSNVIVSAPTGSGKTVAGELAIAYALAQDKRVLYTTPLKALSNQKFEDFCRFFGSENVGLSTGDSGVRRDAPVVVMTTEIYRNMLYEDAPTPFAV
;
A
#
# COMPACT_ATOMS: atom_id res chain seq x y z
N MET A 1 -3.13 14.38 -30.50
CA MET A 1 -3.42 15.40 -29.46
C MET A 1 -4.91 15.73 -29.26
N ARG A 2 -5.85 15.40 -30.17
CA ARG A 2 -7.29 15.70 -30.00
C ARG A 2 -8.08 14.72 -29.09
N PHE A 3 -7.60 13.49 -28.90
CA PHE A 3 -8.26 12.48 -28.06
C PHE A 3 -8.17 12.74 -26.55
N LEU A 4 -7.10 13.39 -26.08
CA LEU A 4 -6.92 13.70 -24.65
C LEU A 4 -7.83 14.86 -24.20
N SER A 5 -8.07 15.82 -25.10
CA SER A 5 -8.95 16.97 -24.84
C SER A 5 -10.41 16.54 -24.70
N MET A 6 -10.84 15.50 -25.42
CA MET A 6 -12.22 14.99 -25.36
C MET A 6 -12.46 14.13 -24.12
N ALA A 7 -11.45 13.39 -23.65
CA ALA A 7 -11.52 12.63 -22.40
C ALA A 7 -11.62 13.53 -21.17
N LEU A 8 -10.86 14.64 -21.15
CA LEU A 8 -10.88 15.62 -20.07
C LEU A 8 -12.20 16.42 -20.06
N LEU A 9 -12.73 16.79 -21.23
CA LEU A 9 -14.04 17.42 -21.37
C LEU A 9 -15.18 16.46 -20.97
N CYS A 10 -15.06 15.17 -21.28
CA CYS A 10 -16.00 14.14 -20.80
C CYS A 10 -15.87 13.86 -19.30
N MET A 11 -14.76 14.19 -18.65
CA MET A 11 -14.58 14.02 -17.21
C MET A 11 -15.12 15.25 -16.45
N ALA A 12 -14.86 16.44 -16.97
CA ALA A 12 -15.51 17.69 -16.52
C ALA A 12 -17.03 17.62 -16.69
N ALA A 13 -17.53 17.15 -17.85
CA ALA A 13 -18.96 16.96 -18.09
C ALA A 13 -19.58 15.84 -17.23
N ARG A 14 -18.78 14.85 -16.78
CA ARG A 14 -19.24 13.80 -15.85
C ARG A 14 -19.47 14.35 -14.44
N CYS A 15 -18.68 15.32 -13.98
CA CYS A 15 -18.94 16.03 -12.73
C CYS A 15 -20.19 16.92 -12.83
N THR A 16 -20.47 17.51 -14.00
CA THR A 16 -21.68 18.33 -14.19
C THR A 16 -22.96 17.48 -14.37
N ASN A 17 -22.88 16.32 -15.04
CA ASN A 17 -24.05 15.45 -15.28
C ASN A 17 -24.45 14.56 -14.10
N ALA A 18 -23.70 14.53 -13.00
CA ALA A 18 -24.16 13.89 -11.77
C ALA A 18 -25.31 14.69 -11.08
N LEU A 19 -25.62 15.89 -11.56
CA LEU A 19 -26.72 16.73 -11.07
C LEU A 19 -27.92 16.89 -12.02
N ARG A 20 -27.91 16.32 -13.24
CA ARG A 20 -29.12 16.25 -14.09
C ARG A 20 -29.19 14.94 -14.86
N GLY A 21 -30.31 14.24 -14.67
CA GLY A 21 -30.57 12.93 -15.26
C GLY A 21 -30.63 12.92 -16.79
N ALA A 22 -30.46 11.72 -17.32
CA ALA A 22 -30.54 11.28 -18.72
C ALA A 22 -29.24 11.36 -19.56
N ALA A 23 -28.35 10.37 -19.38
CA ALA A 23 -27.51 9.81 -20.45
C ALA A 23 -26.84 8.48 -20.05
N VAL A 24 -27.61 7.54 -19.49
CA VAL A 24 -27.13 6.17 -19.21
C VAL A 24 -27.52 5.28 -20.39
N ARG A 25 -26.65 5.10 -21.39
CA ARG A 25 -26.76 3.89 -22.24
C ARG A 25 -25.54 3.42 -23.02
N ASN A 26 -24.35 4.02 -22.98
CA ASN A 26 -23.25 3.49 -23.81
C ASN A 26 -21.82 3.67 -23.29
N LEU A 27 -21.54 3.32 -22.02
CA LEU A 27 -20.20 3.53 -21.44
C LEU A 27 -19.60 2.34 -20.65
N ARG A 28 -20.05 1.11 -20.89
CA ARG A 28 -19.44 -0.10 -20.28
C ARG A 28 -18.11 -0.56 -20.93
N GLY A 29 -17.67 0.06 -22.03
CA GLY A 29 -16.50 -0.41 -22.80
C GLY A 29 -15.15 0.24 -22.45
N VAL A 30 -15.12 1.45 -21.91
CA VAL A 30 -13.89 2.29 -21.93
C VAL A 30 -13.07 2.19 -20.63
N THR A 31 -13.66 1.79 -19.52
CA THR A 31 -12.99 1.75 -18.20
C THR A 31 -12.08 0.54 -17.98
N ARG A 32 -12.11 -0.48 -18.85
CA ARG A 32 -11.42 -1.76 -18.60
C ARG A 32 -9.94 -1.80 -18.99
N ALA A 33 -9.43 -0.83 -19.77
CA ALA A 33 -8.16 -1.01 -20.48
C ALA A 33 -7.02 -0.04 -20.12
N HIS A 34 -7.25 1.08 -19.43
CA HIS A 34 -6.25 2.18 -19.39
C HIS A 34 -6.02 2.87 -18.03
N GLY A 35 -6.49 2.31 -16.91
CA GLY A 35 -6.43 2.94 -15.57
C GLY A 35 -5.04 3.47 -15.17
N GLY A 36 -3.99 2.64 -15.26
CA GLY A 36 -2.64 3.05 -14.85
C GLY A 36 -1.93 4.04 -15.78
N ARG A 37 -2.31 4.12 -17.07
CA ARG A 37 -1.75 5.13 -18.00
C ARG A 37 -2.42 6.49 -17.83
N LEU A 38 -3.64 6.52 -17.28
CA LEU A 38 -4.38 7.75 -17.03
C LEU A 38 -3.78 8.54 -15.86
N THR A 39 -3.41 7.86 -14.77
CA THR A 39 -2.80 8.47 -13.57
C THR A 39 -1.43 9.10 -13.86
N ALA A 40 -0.56 8.37 -14.57
CA ALA A 40 0.75 8.91 -14.98
C ALA A 40 0.64 10.08 -15.97
N ALA A 41 -0.35 10.04 -16.88
CA ALA A 41 -0.60 11.14 -17.83
C ALA A 41 -1.21 12.38 -17.15
N LEU A 42 -2.00 12.20 -16.08
CA LEU A 42 -2.55 13.28 -15.26
C LEU A 42 -1.46 13.97 -14.42
N GLN A 43 -0.58 13.19 -13.77
CA GLN A 43 0.57 13.74 -13.03
C GLN A 43 1.52 14.53 -13.95
N LYS A 44 1.81 14.02 -15.16
CA LYS A 44 2.71 14.69 -16.12
C LYS A 44 2.15 16.00 -16.68
N ASN A 45 0.83 16.19 -16.66
CA ASN A 45 0.14 17.39 -17.14
C ASN A 45 -0.35 18.31 -16.01
N ARG A 46 0.13 18.16 -14.78
CA ARG A 46 -0.27 18.96 -13.61
C ARG A 46 -0.21 20.48 -13.85
N ALA A 47 0.85 20.97 -14.50
CA ALA A 47 0.98 22.39 -14.86
C ALA A 47 -0.04 22.84 -15.93
N SER A 48 -0.35 21.97 -16.89
CA SER A 48 -1.34 22.25 -17.94
C SER A 48 -2.77 22.22 -17.40
N LEU A 49 -3.03 21.34 -16.43
CA LEU A 49 -4.30 21.24 -15.71
C LEU A 49 -4.54 22.47 -14.83
N ALA A 50 -3.52 22.91 -14.08
CA ALA A 50 -3.59 24.15 -13.30
C ALA A 50 -3.85 25.39 -14.19
N ALA A 51 -3.21 25.47 -15.36
CA ALA A 51 -3.41 26.57 -16.31
C ALA A 51 -4.79 26.55 -17.01
N LEU A 52 -5.38 25.36 -17.19
CA LEU A 52 -6.76 25.22 -17.69
C LEU A 52 -7.77 25.58 -16.60
N GLN A 53 -7.52 25.16 -15.35
CA GLN A 53 -8.35 25.50 -14.20
C GLN A 53 -8.37 27.02 -13.97
N HIS A 54 -7.21 27.67 -14.02
CA HIS A 54 -7.11 29.13 -13.91
C HIS A 54 -7.86 29.86 -15.03
N ARG A 55 -7.73 29.41 -16.29
CA ARG A 55 -8.48 30.03 -17.41
C ARG A 55 -9.98 29.86 -17.28
N TRP A 56 -10.42 28.72 -16.77
CA TRP A 56 -11.83 28.41 -16.61
C TRP A 56 -12.46 29.17 -15.43
N THR A 57 -11.77 29.26 -14.29
CA THR A 57 -12.21 30.08 -13.15
C THR A 57 -12.26 31.57 -13.50
N THR A 58 -11.28 32.06 -14.29
CA THR A 58 -11.30 33.45 -14.81
C THR A 58 -12.49 33.69 -15.74
N HIS A 59 -12.84 32.71 -16.59
CA HIS A 59 -13.99 32.81 -17.49
C HIS A 59 -15.32 32.80 -16.73
N LEU A 60 -15.44 32.00 -15.66
CA LEU A 60 -16.64 31.92 -14.81
C LEU A 60 -16.85 33.17 -13.96
N ALA A 61 -15.77 33.77 -13.44
CA ALA A 61 -15.83 35.05 -12.74
C ALA A 61 -16.36 36.19 -13.63
N ALA A 62 -16.16 36.09 -14.95
CA ALA A 62 -16.68 37.06 -15.92
C ALA A 62 -18.16 36.85 -16.30
N THR A 63 -18.73 35.66 -16.06
CA THR A 63 -20.13 35.33 -16.42
C THR A 63 -21.13 35.51 -15.28
N GLY A 64 -20.69 35.88 -14.08
CA GLY A 64 -21.58 36.24 -12.96
C GLY A 64 -22.33 35.08 -12.31
N ASP A 65 -22.00 33.83 -12.66
CA ASP A 65 -22.53 32.65 -11.97
C ASP A 65 -21.80 32.46 -10.63
N ALA A 66 -22.56 32.40 -9.53
CA ALA A 66 -22.04 32.21 -8.20
C ALA A 66 -21.31 30.86 -8.08
N ALA A 67 -20.03 30.95 -7.68
CA ALA A 67 -19.18 29.92 -7.09
C ALA A 67 -19.57 28.45 -7.41
N VAL A 68 -19.00 27.92 -8.49
CA VAL A 68 -18.61 26.51 -8.47
C VAL A 68 -17.36 26.42 -7.62
N ASP A 69 -17.47 25.77 -6.45
CA ASP A 69 -16.33 25.52 -5.58
C ASP A 69 -15.17 24.96 -6.41
N ALA A 70 -13.96 25.46 -6.17
CA ALA A 70 -12.77 24.97 -6.86
C ALA A 70 -12.73 23.45 -6.71
N ILE A 71 -12.72 22.72 -7.82
CA ILE A 71 -12.55 21.26 -7.79
C ILE A 71 -11.19 21.02 -7.13
N ASP A 72 -11.24 20.58 -5.87
CA ASP A 72 -10.07 20.11 -5.15
C ASP A 72 -9.52 18.92 -5.93
N THR A 73 -8.46 19.20 -6.68
CA THR A 73 -7.86 18.24 -7.60
C THR A 73 -7.22 17.11 -6.80
N ASP A 74 -6.76 17.38 -5.57
CA ASP A 74 -6.17 16.39 -4.69
C ASP A 74 -7.27 15.46 -4.13
N ALA A 75 -8.43 16.00 -3.74
CA ALA A 75 -9.60 15.18 -3.35
C ALA A 75 -10.15 14.33 -4.51
N ALA A 76 -10.16 14.87 -5.74
CA ALA A 76 -10.59 14.15 -6.94
C ALA A 76 -9.61 13.02 -7.32
N ILE A 77 -8.30 13.25 -7.18
CA ILE A 77 -7.26 12.23 -7.38
C ILE A 77 -7.39 11.14 -6.32
N GLN A 78 -7.62 11.50 -5.05
CA GLN A 78 -7.80 10.54 -3.97
C GLN A 78 -9.03 9.66 -4.20
N THR A 79 -10.16 10.24 -4.62
CA THR A 79 -11.39 9.49 -4.93
C THR A 79 -11.20 8.48 -6.07
N VAL A 80 -10.45 8.86 -7.12
CA VAL A 80 -10.11 7.95 -8.24
C VAL A 80 -9.15 6.86 -7.78
N ASN A 81 -8.18 7.20 -6.92
CA ASN A 81 -7.28 6.23 -6.34
C ASN A 81 -8.05 5.21 -5.50
N ASP A 82 -8.93 5.64 -4.61
CA ASP A 82 -9.70 4.74 -3.74
C ASP A 82 -10.61 3.79 -4.53
N ALA A 83 -11.22 4.28 -5.61
CA ALA A 83 -12.07 3.47 -6.49
C ALA A 83 -11.29 2.37 -7.23
N GLN A 84 -10.01 2.58 -7.54
CA GLN A 84 -9.18 1.58 -8.22
C GLN A 84 -8.76 0.43 -7.28
N TRP A 85 -8.70 0.70 -5.97
CA TRP A 85 -8.29 -0.28 -4.97
C TRP A 85 -9.42 -1.24 -4.58
N ALA A 86 -10.70 -0.87 -4.72
CA ALA A 86 -11.84 -1.72 -4.35
C ALA A 86 -11.75 -3.20 -4.80
N PRO A 87 -11.50 -3.54 -6.09
CA PRO A 87 -11.40 -4.94 -6.52
C PRO A 87 -10.14 -5.64 -5.96
N ILE A 88 -9.06 -4.90 -5.75
CA ILE A 88 -7.80 -5.41 -5.21
C ILE A 88 -7.97 -5.74 -3.73
N LEU A 89 -8.62 -4.84 -2.98
CA LEU A 89 -8.95 -5.06 -1.57
C LEU A 89 -9.82 -6.30 -1.39
N GLN A 90 -10.77 -6.53 -2.29
CA GLN A 90 -11.59 -7.75 -2.28
C GLN A 90 -10.76 -9.00 -2.55
N GLU A 91 -9.80 -8.95 -3.49
CA GLU A 91 -8.87 -10.06 -3.74
C GLU A 91 -7.99 -10.35 -2.52
N ILE A 92 -7.37 -9.32 -1.93
CA ILE A 92 -6.49 -9.45 -0.77
C ILE A 92 -7.27 -10.05 0.40
N ARG A 93 -8.46 -9.49 0.69
CA ARG A 93 -9.33 -9.98 1.77
C ARG A 93 -9.77 -11.43 1.56
N GLY A 94 -10.03 -11.84 0.32
CA GLY A 94 -10.36 -13.23 -0.02
C GLY A 94 -9.23 -14.23 0.24
N LYS A 95 -7.99 -13.75 0.43
CA LYS A 95 -6.79 -14.54 0.71
C LYS A 95 -6.16 -14.19 2.06
N ALA A 96 -6.86 -13.43 2.90
CA ALA A 96 -6.36 -12.94 4.18
C ALA A 96 -5.89 -14.09 5.09
N GLY A 97 -4.85 -13.84 5.88
CA GLY A 97 -4.27 -14.85 6.77
C GLY A 97 -3.25 -15.78 6.11
N GLY A 98 -2.94 -15.60 4.82
CA GLY A 98 -2.02 -16.46 4.08
C GLY A 98 -1.18 -15.73 3.03
N PRO A 99 -0.24 -16.45 2.39
CA PRO A 99 0.76 -15.87 1.50
C PRO A 99 0.13 -15.19 0.28
N GLY A 100 -1.05 -15.68 -0.13
CA GLY A 100 -1.80 -15.11 -1.24
C GLY A 100 -2.20 -13.65 -1.03
N ALA A 101 -2.46 -13.23 0.22
CA ALA A 101 -2.82 -11.85 0.54
C ALA A 101 -1.64 -10.92 0.32
N VAL A 102 -0.48 -11.25 0.89
CA VAL A 102 0.75 -10.45 0.80
C VAL A 102 1.29 -10.44 -0.64
N ALA A 103 1.21 -11.56 -1.35
CA ALA A 103 1.56 -11.61 -2.77
C ALA A 103 0.64 -10.72 -3.64
N ALA A 104 -0.67 -10.66 -3.34
CA ALA A 104 -1.58 -9.77 -4.03
C ALA A 104 -1.31 -8.29 -3.72
N LEU A 105 -1.01 -7.99 -2.45
CA LEU A 105 -0.60 -6.66 -2.01
C LEU A 105 0.67 -6.20 -2.74
N ARG A 106 1.73 -7.03 -2.76
CA ARG A 106 3.00 -6.73 -3.45
C ARG A 106 2.78 -6.43 -4.93
N ARG A 107 2.05 -7.29 -5.66
CA ARG A 107 1.69 -7.04 -7.07
C ARG A 107 0.96 -5.72 -7.28
N ALA A 108 0.11 -5.33 -6.35
CA ALA A 108 -0.64 -4.08 -6.44
C ALA A 108 0.27 -2.88 -6.16
N VAL A 109 1.15 -2.97 -5.17
CA VAL A 109 2.17 -1.95 -4.87
C VAL A 109 3.10 -1.77 -6.07
N ASP A 110 3.58 -2.84 -6.69
CA ASP A 110 4.43 -2.76 -7.90
C ASP A 110 3.75 -2.03 -9.05
N LYS A 111 2.42 -2.17 -9.16
CA LYS A 111 1.63 -1.63 -10.27
C LYS A 111 1.18 -0.19 -10.04
N TYR A 112 0.80 0.16 -8.81
CA TYR A 112 0.15 1.44 -8.48
C TYR A 112 1.00 2.33 -7.58
N GLY A 113 2.11 1.82 -7.04
CA GLY A 113 2.95 2.50 -6.07
C GLY A 113 2.38 2.36 -4.66
N GLU A 114 2.16 3.49 -3.99
CA GLU A 114 1.77 3.50 -2.59
C GLU A 114 0.35 2.94 -2.36
N ALA A 115 0.23 1.98 -1.45
CA ALA A 115 -1.04 1.38 -1.10
C ALA A 115 -1.70 2.09 0.11
N PRO A 116 -3.05 2.16 0.15
CA PRO A 116 -3.75 2.70 1.32
C PRO A 116 -3.63 1.75 2.52
N ASP A 117 -3.84 2.27 3.73
CA ASP A 117 -3.81 1.47 4.97
C ASP A 117 -4.76 0.26 4.89
N ALA A 118 -5.91 0.44 4.24
CA ALA A 118 -6.90 -0.60 4.03
C ALA A 118 -6.35 -1.82 3.26
N ALA A 119 -5.35 -1.65 2.40
CA ALA A 119 -4.73 -2.74 1.66
C ALA A 119 -3.90 -3.63 2.59
N TYR A 120 -3.11 -3.02 3.47
CA TYR A 120 -2.32 -3.73 4.47
C TYR A 120 -3.22 -4.40 5.52
N ALA A 121 -4.24 -3.68 6.02
CA ALA A 121 -5.21 -4.24 6.95
C ALA A 121 -5.97 -5.44 6.35
N SER A 122 -6.27 -5.40 5.04
CA SER A 122 -6.97 -6.50 4.36
C SER A 122 -6.16 -7.80 4.27
N CYS A 123 -4.85 -7.78 4.55
CA CYS A 123 -4.05 -9.01 4.65
C CYS A 123 -4.42 -9.86 5.88
N PHE A 124 -5.09 -9.26 6.88
CA PHE A 124 -5.48 -9.92 8.10
C PHE A 124 -6.96 -10.33 8.06
N PRO A 125 -7.32 -11.50 8.62
CA PRO A 125 -8.70 -12.00 8.58
C PRO A 125 -9.62 -11.32 9.61
N PHE A 126 -9.11 -10.37 10.39
CA PHE A 126 -9.79 -9.62 11.43
C PHE A 126 -9.49 -8.12 11.30
N GLU A 127 -10.29 -7.29 11.97
CA GLU A 127 -10.03 -5.84 12.01
C GLU A 127 -8.84 -5.52 12.91
N LEU A 128 -8.01 -4.58 12.45
CA LEU A 128 -6.83 -4.13 13.17
C LEU A 128 -7.19 -2.99 14.13
N ASP A 129 -6.52 -2.97 15.27
CA ASP A 129 -6.64 -1.87 16.22
C ASP A 129 -5.96 -0.61 15.67
N GLU A 130 -6.45 0.56 16.08
CA GLU A 130 -5.96 1.85 15.59
C GLU A 130 -4.46 2.03 15.82
N TYR A 131 -3.94 1.61 16.98
CA TYR A 131 -2.51 1.73 17.31
C TYR A 131 -1.61 0.89 16.37
N GLN A 132 -2.15 -0.22 15.81
CA GLN A 132 -1.41 -1.07 14.87
C GLN A 132 -1.28 -0.36 13.51
N ILE A 133 -2.36 0.29 13.07
CA ILE A 133 -2.38 1.09 11.83
C ILE A 133 -1.52 2.35 12.00
N GLU A 134 -1.59 3.01 13.15
CA GLU A 134 -0.75 4.17 13.47
C GLU A 134 0.75 3.82 13.43
N ALA A 135 1.14 2.68 14.02
CA ALA A 135 2.50 2.17 13.93
C ALA A 135 2.96 1.98 12.47
N LEU A 136 2.09 1.41 11.61
CA LEU A 136 2.39 1.29 10.18
C LEU A 136 2.56 2.65 9.51
N ARG A 137 1.69 3.64 9.79
CA ARG A 137 1.80 4.99 9.21
C ARG A 137 3.13 5.66 9.57
N HIS A 138 3.59 5.52 10.81
CA HIS A 138 4.91 6.02 11.20
C HIS A 138 6.05 5.30 10.46
N LEU A 139 5.98 3.97 10.33
CA LEU A 139 6.97 3.21 9.55
C LEU A 139 7.00 3.61 8.08
N ARG A 140 5.84 3.92 7.49
CA ARG A 140 5.72 4.42 6.10
C ARG A 140 6.34 5.79 5.90
N ASN A 141 6.44 6.59 6.96
CA ASN A 141 7.11 7.89 6.99
C ASN A 141 8.58 7.76 7.43
N ASP A 142 9.21 6.59 7.21
CA ASP A 142 10.59 6.27 7.57
C ASP A 142 10.94 6.58 9.05
N SER A 143 9.94 6.51 9.95
CA SER A 143 10.13 6.72 11.38
C SER A 143 10.28 5.41 12.13
N ASN A 144 11.04 5.44 13.23
CA ASN A 144 11.15 4.32 14.15
C ASN A 144 9.96 4.29 15.11
N VAL A 145 9.45 3.09 15.42
CA VAL A 145 8.26 2.91 16.26
C VAL A 145 8.56 1.96 17.42
N ILE A 146 8.14 2.37 18.62
CA ILE A 146 8.13 1.53 19.82
C ILE A 146 6.67 1.31 20.23
N VAL A 147 6.22 0.07 20.17
CA VAL A 147 4.85 -0.30 20.58
C VAL A 147 4.88 -0.85 22.00
N SER A 148 4.21 -0.16 22.92
CA SER A 148 4.00 -0.62 24.30
C SER A 148 2.51 -0.87 24.54
N ALA A 149 2.12 -2.13 24.64
CA ALA A 149 0.75 -2.53 24.95
C ALA A 149 0.72 -3.77 25.87
N PRO A 150 -0.37 -4.00 26.64
CA PRO A 150 -0.50 -5.17 27.50
C PRO A 150 -0.41 -6.51 26.74
N THR A 151 -0.08 -7.59 27.46
CA THR A 151 -0.15 -8.94 26.90
C THR A 151 -1.58 -9.26 26.46
N GLY A 152 -1.72 -9.95 25.32
CA GLY A 152 -3.04 -10.23 24.73
C GLY A 152 -3.59 -9.14 23.80
N SER A 153 -3.06 -7.91 23.82
CA SER A 153 -3.57 -6.80 22.98
C SER A 153 -3.17 -6.85 21.50
N GLY A 154 -2.58 -7.94 21.02
CA GLY A 154 -2.21 -8.05 19.60
C GLY A 154 -0.89 -7.36 19.18
N LYS A 155 0.04 -7.09 20.10
CA LYS A 155 1.37 -6.50 19.76
C LYS A 155 2.09 -7.18 18.60
N THR A 156 1.98 -8.51 18.51
CA THR A 156 2.57 -9.31 17.42
C THR A 156 2.04 -8.89 16.05
N VAL A 157 0.76 -8.51 15.97
CA VAL A 157 0.10 -8.09 14.73
C VAL A 157 0.73 -6.81 14.18
N ALA A 158 1.13 -5.87 15.05
CA ALA A 158 1.88 -4.68 14.60
C ALA A 158 3.22 -5.07 13.93
N GLY A 159 3.90 -6.09 14.45
CA GLY A 159 5.11 -6.64 13.84
C GLY A 159 4.84 -7.38 12.52
N GLU A 160 3.78 -8.17 12.45
CA GLU A 160 3.34 -8.85 11.22
C GLU A 160 2.93 -7.86 10.13
N LEU A 161 2.28 -6.76 10.52
CA LEU A 161 1.91 -5.66 9.63
C LEU A 161 3.16 -4.95 9.09
N ALA A 162 4.17 -4.73 9.92
CA ALA A 162 5.46 -4.19 9.50
C ALA A 162 6.18 -5.13 8.50
N ILE A 163 6.11 -6.45 8.71
CA ILE A 163 6.64 -7.44 7.77
C ILE A 163 5.88 -7.40 6.44
N ALA A 164 4.55 -7.39 6.48
CA ALA A 164 3.72 -7.29 5.27
C ALA A 164 4.05 -6.02 4.47
N TYR A 165 4.23 -4.89 5.16
CA TYR A 165 4.68 -3.64 4.55
C TYR A 165 6.05 -3.75 3.90
N ALA A 166 7.05 -4.26 4.62
CA ALA A 166 8.41 -4.42 4.11
C ALA A 166 8.45 -5.34 2.88
N LEU A 167 7.73 -6.47 2.91
CA LEU A 167 7.61 -7.39 1.77
C LEU A 167 6.93 -6.75 0.56
N ALA A 168 5.94 -5.88 0.77
CA ALA A 168 5.31 -5.15 -0.33
C ALA A 168 6.25 -4.11 -0.97
N GLN A 169 7.27 -3.65 -0.23
CA GLN A 169 8.25 -2.66 -0.65
C GLN A 169 9.59 -3.29 -1.06
N ASP A 170 9.65 -4.61 -1.23
CA ASP A 170 10.89 -5.36 -1.50
C ASP A 170 12.03 -5.10 -0.49
N LYS A 171 11.66 -4.73 0.74
CA LYS A 171 12.57 -4.56 1.87
C LYS A 171 12.72 -5.88 2.64
N ARG A 172 13.85 -6.02 3.33
CA ARG A 172 14.15 -7.17 4.18
C ARG A 172 13.85 -6.88 5.65
N VAL A 173 13.50 -7.91 6.41
CA VAL A 173 13.16 -7.81 7.84
C VAL A 173 13.92 -8.85 8.66
N LEU A 174 14.48 -8.40 9.77
CA LEU A 174 14.99 -9.25 10.83
C LEU A 174 13.99 -9.28 11.98
N TYR A 175 13.52 -10.47 12.32
CA TYR A 175 12.63 -10.68 13.46
C TYR A 175 13.37 -11.41 14.57
N THR A 176 13.65 -10.70 15.66
CA THR A 176 14.43 -11.26 16.77
C THR A 176 13.53 -11.76 17.90
N THR A 177 13.81 -12.95 18.40
CA THR A 177 13.19 -13.49 19.63
C THR A 177 14.26 -13.75 20.71
N PRO A 178 13.89 -13.73 22.00
CA PRO A 178 14.87 -14.01 23.06
C PRO A 178 15.22 -15.50 23.19
N LEU A 179 14.39 -16.40 22.66
CA LEU A 179 14.53 -17.85 22.81
C LEU A 179 14.41 -18.56 21.46
N LYS A 180 15.21 -19.62 21.29
CA LYS A 180 15.20 -20.48 20.09
C LYS A 180 13.84 -21.13 19.85
N ALA A 181 13.17 -21.61 20.90
CA ALA A 181 11.84 -22.21 20.78
C ALA A 181 10.82 -21.21 20.20
N LEU A 182 10.88 -19.95 20.63
CA LEU A 182 10.04 -18.88 20.08
C LEU A 182 10.43 -18.52 18.64
N SER A 183 11.71 -18.60 18.28
CA SER A 183 12.16 -18.43 16.89
C SER A 183 11.54 -19.48 15.98
N ASN A 184 11.56 -20.75 16.40
CA ASN A 184 11.00 -21.86 15.62
C ASN A 184 9.48 -21.70 15.45
N GLN A 185 8.76 -21.38 16.53
CA GLN A 185 7.33 -21.13 16.46
C GLN A 185 7.00 -19.97 15.50
N LYS A 186 7.74 -18.85 15.61
CA LYS A 186 7.52 -17.70 14.73
C LYS A 186 7.90 -17.98 13.29
N PHE A 187 8.93 -18.78 13.05
CA PHE A 187 9.28 -19.24 11.71
C PHE A 187 8.14 -20.02 11.06
N GLU A 188 7.51 -20.94 11.79
CA GLU A 188 6.35 -21.69 11.28
C GLU A 188 5.14 -20.78 11.02
N ASP A 189 4.80 -19.90 11.96
CA ASP A 189 3.73 -18.92 11.82
C ASP A 189 3.93 -18.05 10.57
N PHE A 190 5.14 -17.52 10.40
CA PHE A 190 5.50 -16.66 9.29
C PHE A 190 5.56 -17.41 7.97
N CYS A 191 6.02 -18.66 7.93
CA CYS A 191 5.93 -19.47 6.72
C CYS A 191 4.47 -19.66 6.27
N ARG A 192 3.53 -19.83 7.22
CA ARG A 192 2.10 -19.96 6.93
C ARG A 192 1.48 -18.66 6.42
N PHE A 193 1.91 -17.52 6.94
CA PHE A 193 1.32 -16.22 6.61
C PHE A 193 1.98 -15.52 5.41
N PHE A 194 3.32 -15.55 5.31
CA PHE A 194 4.11 -14.85 4.29
C PHE A 194 4.64 -15.76 3.18
N GLY A 195 4.52 -17.08 3.32
CA GLY A 195 5.03 -18.05 2.36
C GLY A 195 6.42 -18.54 2.74
N SER A 196 6.63 -19.85 2.66
CA SER A 196 7.87 -20.49 3.11
C SER A 196 9.11 -19.97 2.36
N GLU A 197 8.97 -19.59 1.10
CA GLU A 197 10.04 -19.05 0.25
C GLU A 197 10.53 -17.68 0.73
N ASN A 198 9.67 -16.90 1.40
CA ASN A 198 9.99 -15.55 1.86
C ASN A 198 10.57 -15.53 3.27
N VAL A 199 10.58 -16.67 3.96
CA VAL A 199 10.90 -16.76 5.39
C VAL A 199 12.06 -17.72 5.63
N GLY A 200 13.06 -17.22 6.34
CA GLY A 200 14.24 -17.93 6.81
C GLY A 200 14.32 -17.99 8.33
N LEU A 201 15.20 -18.86 8.83
CA LEU A 201 15.50 -19.05 10.24
C LEU A 201 17.02 -19.03 10.41
N SER A 202 17.52 -18.31 11.41
CA SER A 202 18.93 -18.29 11.79
C SER A 202 19.05 -18.48 13.30
N THR A 203 19.47 -19.68 13.70
CA THR A 203 19.78 -20.00 15.10
C THR A 203 21.24 -20.47 15.20
N GLY A 204 21.79 -20.56 16.42
CA GLY A 204 23.19 -20.99 16.61
C GLY A 204 23.48 -22.36 16.04
N ASP A 205 22.52 -23.30 16.13
CA ASP A 205 22.74 -24.69 15.73
C ASP A 205 22.21 -25.01 14.31
N SER A 206 21.34 -24.18 13.76
CA SER A 206 20.70 -24.45 12.46
C SER A 206 20.29 -23.17 11.73
N GLY A 207 20.32 -23.21 10.40
CA GLY A 207 19.83 -22.13 9.55
C GLY A 207 19.10 -22.63 8.31
N VAL A 208 18.05 -21.91 7.94
CA VAL A 208 17.19 -22.18 6.78
C VAL A 208 17.05 -20.87 6.00
N ARG A 209 17.36 -20.86 4.71
CA ARG A 209 17.19 -19.69 3.81
C ARG A 209 17.63 -18.36 4.47
N ARG A 210 18.90 -18.25 4.85
CA ARG A 210 19.44 -17.07 5.56
C ARG A 210 19.41 -15.80 4.68
N ASP A 211 19.25 -15.97 3.39
CA ASP A 211 19.08 -14.97 2.35
C ASP A 211 17.61 -14.56 2.12
N ALA A 212 16.64 -15.17 2.81
CA ALA A 212 15.23 -14.83 2.69
C ALA A 212 14.94 -13.35 3.03
N PRO A 213 13.89 -12.76 2.43
CA PRO A 213 13.44 -11.41 2.77
C PRO A 213 13.14 -11.23 4.26
N VAL A 214 12.51 -12.22 4.91
CA VAL A 214 12.23 -12.22 6.35
C VAL A 214 13.08 -13.28 7.02
N VAL A 215 13.92 -12.91 7.98
CA VAL A 215 14.72 -13.87 8.74
C VAL A 215 14.37 -13.79 10.22
N VAL A 216 13.88 -14.91 10.75
CA VAL A 216 13.65 -15.07 12.19
C VAL A 216 14.95 -15.54 12.85
N MET A 217 15.35 -14.91 13.95
CA MET A 217 16.59 -15.28 14.65
C MET A 217 16.51 -15.00 16.15
N THR A 218 17.47 -15.51 16.91
CA THR A 218 17.63 -15.09 18.31
C THR A 218 18.37 -13.76 18.40
N THR A 219 18.17 -13.03 19.50
CA THR A 219 18.93 -11.79 19.78
C THR A 219 20.43 -12.02 19.84
N GLU A 220 20.88 -13.18 20.33
CA GLU A 220 22.29 -13.58 20.35
C GLU A 220 22.88 -13.70 18.95
N ILE A 221 22.16 -14.33 18.01
CA ILE A 221 22.62 -14.50 16.63
C ILE A 221 22.68 -13.17 15.91
N TYR A 222 21.68 -12.31 16.11
CA TYR A 222 21.71 -10.95 15.59
C TYR A 222 22.91 -10.17 16.12
N ARG A 223 23.16 -10.26 17.44
CA ARG A 223 24.31 -9.63 18.08
C ARG A 223 25.64 -10.13 17.49
N ASN A 224 25.79 -11.43 17.27
CA ASN A 224 27.02 -11.99 16.69
C ASN A 224 27.25 -11.48 15.26
N MET A 225 26.19 -11.39 14.44
CA MET A 225 26.27 -10.81 13.10
C MET A 225 26.77 -9.35 13.11
N LEU A 226 26.39 -8.56 14.13
CA LEU A 226 26.86 -7.17 14.27
C LEU A 226 28.34 -7.06 14.66
N TYR A 227 28.91 -8.08 15.32
CA TYR A 227 30.30 -8.05 15.77
C TYR A 227 31.29 -8.63 14.77
N GLU A 228 30.86 -9.56 13.91
CA GLU A 228 31.78 -10.37 13.11
C GLU A 228 32.23 -9.72 11.78
N ASP A 229 31.83 -8.47 11.46
CA ASP A 229 31.92 -7.90 10.10
C ASP A 229 31.47 -8.90 9.02
N ALA A 230 30.63 -9.87 9.42
CA ALA A 230 30.07 -10.87 8.54
C ALA A 230 29.32 -10.08 7.47
N PRO A 231 29.48 -10.41 6.17
CA PRO A 231 28.83 -9.68 5.09
C PRO A 231 27.36 -9.62 5.44
N THR A 232 26.92 -8.45 5.92
CA THR A 232 25.53 -8.30 6.30
C THR A 232 24.79 -8.54 5.01
N PRO A 233 23.78 -9.43 4.99
CA PRO A 233 22.92 -9.57 3.81
C PRO A 233 22.16 -8.26 3.45
N PHE A 234 22.45 -7.19 4.18
CA PHE A 234 21.85 -5.87 4.25
C PHE A 234 22.94 -4.84 3.96
N ALA A 235 23.58 -4.92 2.79
CA ALA A 235 24.32 -3.77 2.28
C ALA A 235 23.29 -2.66 2.03
N VAL A 236 23.44 -1.56 2.75
CA VAL A 236 22.60 -0.34 2.68
C VAL A 236 22.81 0.37 1.34
#